data_AF-A0A5K3EML8-F1
#
_entry.id   AF-A0A5K3EML8-F1
#
_cell.length_a   1.000
_cell.length_b   1.000
_cell.length_c   1.000
_cell.angle_alpha   90.00
_cell.angle_beta   90.00
_cell.angle_gamma   90.00
#
_symmetry.space_group_name_H-M   'P 1'
#
loop_
_entity.id
_entity.type
_entity.pdbx_description
1 polymer ?
#
loop_
_entity_poly.entity_id
_entity_poly.type
_entity_poly.pdbx_seq_one_letter_code
_entity_poly.pdbx_strand_id
1 'polypeptide(L)'
;MRGLLERLTDPYDEEIANLRRMYVFKVVPSLNPDGVICGNHRCSMAAKDLNRQWLNPSDIMHPTIFHTKCLINLLSELDNAPYIYIDLHGHSRMKDIFVYGCDPRLSWRASDARNPVFRGADRVDESFLDLAEILHDVALPFSKHASDYSVCRVKETTGRVVVWRQFGVMRSYTLEATYCGTTRNCWGYANASDDNGAGHQISPCILEDMGSYLCKAFLQLDPASNYTAPPPGGSKLATRRENPSNLKEKRKVDEGKTRAHPPSCTKYDDESRGNLVNDFDTVLTTFSKSKQKQ
;
A
#
# COMPACT_ATOMS: atom_id res chain seq x y z
N MET A 1 12.51 3.92 7.20
CA MET A 1 13.54 3.37 6.29
C MET A 1 14.76 2.83 7.04
N ARG A 2 15.39 3.58 7.95
CA ARG A 2 16.59 3.14 8.70
C ARG A 2 16.46 1.73 9.33
N GLY A 3 15.47 1.51 10.21
CA GLY A 3 15.28 0.19 10.85
C GLY A 3 14.96 -0.96 9.87
N LEU A 4 14.35 -0.68 8.72
CA LEU A 4 14.18 -1.67 7.65
C LEU A 4 15.55 -2.07 7.08
N LEU A 5 16.38 -1.08 6.72
CA LEU A 5 17.70 -1.32 6.14
C LEU A 5 18.63 -2.03 7.12
N GLU A 6 18.71 -1.56 8.36
CA GLU A 6 19.54 -2.17 9.40
C GLU A 6 19.21 -3.65 9.54
N ARG A 7 17.92 -3.99 9.72
CA ARG A 7 17.48 -5.37 9.80
C ARG A 7 17.74 -6.14 8.49
N LEU A 8 17.42 -5.58 7.33
CA LEU A 8 17.68 -6.21 6.02
C LEU A 8 19.17 -6.49 5.77
N THR A 9 20.07 -5.74 6.38
CA THR A 9 21.53 -5.89 6.21
C THR A 9 22.19 -6.68 7.33
N ASP A 10 21.45 -7.09 8.36
CA ASP A 10 21.99 -7.91 9.44
C ASP A 10 22.46 -9.28 8.90
N PRO A 11 23.75 -9.63 9.03
CA PRO A 11 24.28 -10.90 8.57
C PRO A 11 23.98 -12.07 9.53
N TYR A 12 23.58 -11.78 10.77
CA TYR A 12 23.35 -12.79 11.81
C TYR A 12 21.86 -13.10 12.03
N ASP A 13 20.94 -12.29 11.50
CA ASP A 13 19.50 -12.56 11.51
C ASP A 13 19.15 -13.62 10.44
N GLU A 14 18.94 -14.87 10.87
CA GLU A 14 18.59 -16.01 9.99
C GLU A 14 17.24 -15.82 9.29
N GLU A 15 16.26 -15.18 9.94
CA GLU A 15 14.96 -14.88 9.33
C GLU A 15 15.16 -13.95 8.12
N ILE A 16 16.01 -12.94 8.28
CA ILE A 16 16.29 -12.00 7.20
C ILE A 16 17.16 -12.62 6.11
N ALA A 17 18.10 -13.49 6.48
CA ALA A 17 18.82 -14.28 5.49
C ALA A 17 17.84 -15.06 4.59
N ASN A 18 16.78 -15.64 5.17
CA ASN A 18 15.72 -16.27 4.40
C ASN A 18 14.91 -15.25 3.58
N LEU A 19 14.54 -14.10 4.15
CA LEU A 19 13.82 -13.06 3.42
C LEU A 19 14.57 -12.58 2.15
N ARG A 20 15.90 -12.40 2.25
CA ARG A 20 16.78 -12.07 1.12
C ARG A 20 16.89 -13.21 0.09
N ARG A 21 16.60 -14.46 0.46
CA ARG A 21 16.50 -15.59 -0.49
C ARG A 21 15.17 -15.59 -1.25
N MET A 22 14.09 -15.08 -0.66
CA MET A 22 12.77 -15.01 -1.29
C MET A 22 12.59 -13.77 -2.16
N TYR A 23 13.16 -12.64 -1.73
CA TYR A 23 12.93 -11.34 -2.36
C TYR A 23 14.21 -10.68 -2.88
N VAL A 24 14.05 -9.84 -3.89
CA VAL A 24 15.00 -8.76 -4.22
C VAL A 24 14.39 -7.44 -3.78
N PHE A 25 15.14 -6.66 -2.99
CA PHE A 25 14.72 -5.34 -2.53
C PHE A 25 15.32 -4.26 -3.42
N LYS A 26 14.48 -3.35 -3.91
CA LYS A 26 14.87 -2.10 -4.56
C LYS A 26 14.39 -0.96 -3.68
N VAL A 27 15.34 -0.18 -3.18
CA VAL A 27 15.07 0.88 -2.20
C VAL A 27 15.50 2.21 -2.79
N VAL A 28 14.60 3.19 -2.77
CA VAL A 28 14.92 4.60 -3.05
C VAL A 28 14.76 5.36 -1.73
N PRO A 29 15.86 5.61 -0.98
CA PRO A 29 15.79 6.13 0.39
C PRO A 29 15.16 7.50 0.54
N SER A 30 15.16 8.31 -0.53
CA SER A 30 14.49 9.60 -0.57
C SER A 30 14.19 9.99 -2.01
N LEU A 31 12.95 10.43 -2.26
CA LEU A 31 12.48 10.98 -3.53
C LEU A 31 12.54 12.52 -3.56
N ASN A 32 12.71 13.17 -2.41
CA ASN A 32 12.77 14.63 -2.31
C ASN A 32 13.97 15.11 -1.46
N PRO A 33 15.22 14.71 -1.81
CA PRO A 33 16.38 15.11 -1.03
C PRO A 33 16.53 16.64 -0.93
N ASP A 34 16.31 17.35 -2.03
CA ASP A 34 16.43 18.82 -2.06
C ASP A 34 15.39 19.50 -1.18
N GLY A 35 14.14 19.06 -1.24
CA GLY A 35 13.08 19.58 -0.38
C GLY A 35 13.40 19.37 1.10
N VAL A 36 13.89 18.19 1.47
CA VAL A 36 14.29 17.88 2.85
C VAL A 36 15.44 18.78 3.31
N ILE A 37 16.48 18.97 2.50
CA ILE A 37 17.62 19.85 2.83
C ILE A 37 17.15 21.29 3.06
N CYS A 38 16.17 21.75 2.28
CA CYS A 38 15.62 23.10 2.40
C CYS A 38 14.51 23.24 3.46
N GLY A 39 14.15 22.16 4.18
CA GLY A 39 13.07 22.19 5.17
C GLY A 39 11.67 22.32 4.57
N ASN A 40 11.49 21.94 3.30
CA ASN A 40 10.18 21.86 2.68
C ASN A 40 9.42 20.66 3.23
N HIS A 41 8.20 20.90 3.67
CA HIS A 41 7.31 19.83 4.11
C HIS A 41 6.79 19.02 2.92
N ARG A 42 6.18 19.65 1.90
CA ARG A 42 5.34 18.94 0.91
C ARG A 42 5.87 18.90 -0.52
N CYS A 43 6.58 19.94 -0.93
CA CYS A 43 6.95 20.16 -2.33
C CYS A 43 8.46 20.01 -2.54
N SER A 44 8.82 19.66 -3.77
CA SER A 44 10.18 19.81 -4.28
C SER A 44 10.58 21.29 -4.39
N MET A 45 11.85 21.55 -4.69
CA MET A 45 12.36 22.91 -4.98
C MET A 45 11.68 23.58 -6.17
N ALA A 46 11.07 22.80 -7.07
CA ALA A 46 10.24 23.31 -8.16
C ALA A 46 8.81 23.70 -7.72
N ALA A 47 8.52 23.71 -6.42
CA ALA A 47 7.19 23.92 -5.84
C ALA A 47 6.13 22.91 -6.35
N LYS A 48 6.56 21.70 -6.71
CA LYS A 48 5.68 20.62 -7.15
C LYS A 48 5.58 19.54 -6.08
N ASP A 49 4.34 19.14 -5.79
CA ASP A 49 4.02 17.91 -5.04
C ASP A 49 4.40 16.71 -5.90
N LEU A 50 5.50 16.04 -5.54
CA LEU A 50 6.07 14.92 -6.30
C LEU A 50 5.13 13.72 -6.36
N ASN A 51 4.36 13.47 -5.30
CA ASN A 51 3.35 12.42 -5.27
C ASN A 51 2.06 12.79 -6.04
N ARG A 52 2.10 13.81 -6.92
CA ARG A 52 1.08 14.07 -7.94
C ARG A 52 1.62 14.00 -9.36
N GLN A 53 2.92 13.69 -9.52
CA GLN A 53 3.61 13.73 -10.82
C GLN A 53 3.84 12.34 -11.41
N TRP A 54 3.38 11.26 -10.78
CA TRP A 54 3.69 9.90 -11.24
C TRP A 54 3.05 9.52 -12.57
N LEU A 55 1.91 10.13 -12.93
CA LEU A 55 1.22 9.81 -14.18
C LEU A 55 2.09 10.18 -15.39
N ASN A 56 2.60 11.42 -15.41
CA ASN A 56 3.44 11.97 -16.47
C ASN A 56 4.60 12.80 -15.85
N PRO A 57 5.61 12.15 -15.25
CA PRO A 57 6.73 12.87 -14.66
C PRO A 57 7.62 13.45 -15.75
N SER A 58 8.29 14.56 -15.43
CA SER A 58 9.30 15.18 -16.30
C SER A 58 10.67 14.78 -15.77
N ASP A 59 11.56 14.39 -16.66
CA ASP A 59 12.98 14.12 -16.39
C ASP A 59 13.74 15.35 -15.87
N ILE A 60 13.32 16.55 -16.28
CA ILE A 60 13.92 17.81 -15.81
C ILE A 60 13.27 18.29 -14.50
N MET A 61 11.94 18.35 -14.42
CA MET A 61 11.24 18.94 -13.27
C MET A 61 11.03 17.97 -12.11
N HIS A 62 10.92 16.67 -12.40
CA HIS A 62 10.59 15.62 -11.44
C HIS A 62 11.56 14.42 -11.59
N PRO A 63 12.90 14.65 -11.63
CA PRO A 63 13.87 13.64 -12.02
C PRO A 63 13.79 12.36 -11.16
N THR A 64 13.57 12.52 -9.84
CA THR A 64 13.47 11.38 -8.91
C THR A 64 12.26 10.50 -9.22
N ILE A 65 11.10 11.10 -9.51
CA ILE A 65 9.89 10.35 -9.89
C ILE A 65 10.04 9.74 -11.28
N PHE A 66 10.60 10.49 -12.24
CA PHE A 66 10.83 10.03 -13.60
C PHE A 66 11.72 8.77 -13.60
N HIS A 67 12.90 8.84 -13.00
CA HIS A 67 13.84 7.71 -12.99
C HIS A 67 13.37 6.55 -12.12
N THR A 68 12.66 6.79 -11.02
CA THR A 68 12.04 5.70 -10.24
C THR A 68 10.98 4.97 -11.07
N LYS A 69 10.15 5.70 -11.81
CA LYS A 69 9.17 5.11 -12.73
C LYS A 69 9.83 4.36 -13.89
N CYS A 70 10.91 4.89 -14.46
CA CYS A 70 11.70 4.20 -15.49
C CYS A 70 12.28 2.88 -14.97
N LEU A 71 12.78 2.85 -13.73
CA LEU A 71 13.26 1.61 -13.11
C LEU A 71 12.14 0.57 -12.99
N ILE A 72 10.95 0.98 -12.52
CA ILE A 72 9.80 0.07 -12.43
C ILE A 72 9.39 -0.42 -13.82
N ASN A 73 9.34 0.47 -14.82
CA ASN A 73 9.01 0.12 -16.20
C ASN A 73 10.01 -0.90 -16.78
N LEU A 74 11.31 -0.66 -16.62
CA LEU A 74 12.35 -1.59 -17.06
C LEU A 74 12.18 -2.97 -16.41
N LEU A 75 11.88 -3.01 -15.11
CA LEU A 75 11.68 -4.28 -14.40
C LEU A 75 10.43 -5.00 -14.88
N SER A 76 9.33 -4.28 -15.12
CA SER A 76 8.12 -4.82 -15.71
C SER A 76 8.33 -5.37 -17.13
N GLU A 77 9.09 -4.67 -17.99
CA GLU A 77 9.43 -5.13 -19.35
C GLU A 77 10.27 -6.41 -19.35
N LEU A 78 11.04 -6.65 -18.30
CA LEU A 78 11.83 -7.86 -18.09
C LEU A 78 11.05 -9.00 -17.41
N ASP A 79 9.71 -8.93 -17.39
CA ASP A 79 8.82 -9.89 -16.72
C ASP A 79 9.15 -10.06 -15.22
N ASN A 80 9.64 -8.98 -14.62
CA ASN A 80 10.00 -8.91 -13.21
C ASN A 80 9.33 -7.68 -12.60
N ALA A 81 8.02 -7.52 -12.84
CA ALA A 81 7.24 -6.46 -12.20
C ALA A 81 7.28 -6.62 -10.66
N PRO A 82 7.18 -5.51 -9.90
CA PRO A 82 7.18 -5.60 -8.45
C PRO A 82 6.13 -6.56 -7.92
N TYR A 83 6.51 -7.39 -6.95
CA TYR A 83 5.53 -8.17 -6.19
C TYR A 83 4.76 -7.26 -5.22
N ILE A 84 5.47 -6.28 -4.66
CA ILE A 84 4.93 -5.28 -3.74
C ILE A 84 5.64 -3.94 -3.96
N TYR A 85 4.85 -2.86 -3.91
CA TYR A 85 5.30 -1.48 -3.95
C TYR A 85 4.77 -0.76 -2.71
N ILE A 86 5.63 -0.04 -1.99
CA ILE A 86 5.27 0.74 -0.82
C ILE A 86 5.90 2.13 -0.92
N ASP A 87 5.06 3.14 -0.95
CA ASP A 87 5.42 4.55 -0.85
C ASP A 87 5.25 5.00 0.61
N LEU A 88 6.33 5.36 1.30
CA LEU A 88 6.33 5.72 2.73
C LEU A 88 6.09 7.23 2.89
N HIS A 89 5.08 7.60 3.67
CA HIS A 89 4.61 8.97 3.90
C HIS A 89 4.40 9.26 5.38
N GLY A 90 4.39 10.55 5.72
CA GLY A 90 3.93 11.05 7.00
C GLY A 90 2.49 11.58 6.90
N HIS A 91 1.72 11.41 7.97
CA HIS A 91 0.32 11.79 8.00
C HIS A 91 0.00 12.71 9.18
N SER A 92 -0.44 13.94 8.87
CA SER A 92 -0.53 15.02 9.85
C SER A 92 -1.80 15.06 10.71
N ARG A 93 -2.79 14.20 10.43
CA ARG A 93 -4.13 14.29 11.05
C ARG A 93 -4.58 13.02 11.78
N MET A 94 -4.44 11.88 11.12
CA MET A 94 -4.82 10.58 11.67
C MET A 94 -3.74 10.05 12.60
N LYS A 95 -4.18 9.33 13.63
CA LYS A 95 -3.33 8.58 14.56
C LYS A 95 -2.95 7.23 13.96
N ASP A 96 -1.98 6.58 14.60
CA ASP A 96 -1.43 5.27 14.22
C ASP A 96 -0.72 5.23 12.85
N ILE A 97 -0.19 4.07 12.51
CA ILE A 97 0.38 3.76 11.20
C ILE A 97 -0.63 2.93 10.41
N PHE A 98 -0.85 3.24 9.14
CA PHE A 98 -1.85 2.55 8.32
C PHE A 98 -1.44 2.55 6.86
N VAL A 99 -2.13 1.77 6.02
CA VAL A 99 -1.90 1.79 4.57
C VAL A 99 -3.09 2.35 3.83
N TYR A 100 -2.79 3.03 2.75
CA TYR A 100 -3.72 3.18 1.66
C TYR A 100 -3.39 2.16 0.56
N GLY A 101 -4.35 1.34 0.12
CA GLY A 101 -4.22 0.38 -0.99
C GLY A 101 -5.20 0.62 -2.16
N CYS A 102 -5.25 -0.27 -3.14
CA CYS A 102 -6.14 -0.09 -4.30
C CYS A 102 -7.12 -1.27 -4.43
N ASP A 103 -8.38 -1.07 -4.01
CA ASP A 103 -9.46 -2.01 -4.32
C ASP A 103 -10.09 -1.62 -5.67
N PRO A 104 -10.03 -2.50 -6.70
CA PRO A 104 -10.64 -2.24 -8.00
C PRO A 104 -12.15 -1.93 -7.92
N ARG A 105 -12.85 -2.50 -6.93
CA ARG A 105 -14.30 -2.35 -6.70
C ARG A 105 -14.64 -0.98 -6.12
N LEU A 106 -13.71 -0.37 -5.39
CA LEU A 106 -13.84 0.96 -4.78
C LEU A 106 -13.19 2.07 -5.62
N SER A 107 -12.85 1.77 -6.87
CA SER A 107 -12.30 2.76 -7.80
C SER A 107 -13.40 3.61 -8.42
N TRP A 108 -13.16 4.93 -8.46
CA TRP A 108 -14.00 5.87 -9.20
C TRP A 108 -14.08 5.53 -10.70
N ARG A 109 -13.07 4.83 -11.24
CA ARG A 109 -12.98 4.45 -12.65
C ARG A 109 -13.50 3.03 -12.82
N ALA A 110 -14.74 2.90 -13.31
CA ALA A 110 -15.42 1.62 -13.45
C ALA A 110 -14.68 0.56 -14.31
N SER A 111 -13.75 0.98 -15.17
CA SER A 111 -12.91 0.04 -15.94
C SER A 111 -11.94 -0.74 -15.07
N ASP A 112 -11.49 -0.18 -13.94
CA ASP A 112 -10.54 -0.86 -13.05
C ASP A 112 -11.18 -2.10 -12.45
N ALA A 113 -12.43 -1.99 -12.02
CA ALA A 113 -13.22 -3.11 -11.50
C ALA A 113 -13.39 -4.23 -12.52
N ARG A 114 -13.22 -3.99 -13.83
CA ARG A 114 -13.34 -4.98 -14.91
C ARG A 114 -11.99 -5.42 -15.48
N ASN A 115 -10.89 -4.85 -15.00
CA ASN A 115 -9.57 -5.16 -15.53
C ASN A 115 -9.21 -6.62 -15.18
N PRO A 116 -8.93 -7.49 -16.17
CA PRO A 116 -8.57 -8.88 -15.92
C PRO A 116 -7.26 -9.03 -15.13
N VAL A 117 -6.38 -8.03 -15.15
CA VAL A 117 -5.18 -8.04 -14.29
C VAL A 117 -5.55 -8.06 -12.80
N PHE A 118 -6.71 -7.49 -12.44
CA PHE A 118 -7.18 -7.36 -11.06
C PHE A 118 -8.33 -8.32 -10.74
N ARG A 119 -8.72 -9.16 -11.70
CA ARG A 119 -9.71 -10.23 -11.52
C ARG A 119 -9.02 -11.57 -11.75
N GLY A 120 -8.94 -12.41 -10.74
CA GLY A 120 -8.69 -13.82 -10.97
C GLY A 120 -9.78 -14.41 -11.88
N ALA A 121 -9.48 -15.54 -12.54
CA ALA A 121 -10.36 -16.17 -13.52
C ALA A 121 -11.80 -16.44 -12.99
N ASP A 122 -11.95 -16.66 -11.67
CA ASP A 122 -13.24 -16.91 -11.01
C ASP A 122 -13.46 -16.16 -9.67
N ARG A 123 -12.44 -15.50 -9.11
CA ARG A 123 -12.52 -14.75 -7.84
C ARG A 123 -11.71 -13.47 -7.92
N VAL A 124 -12.18 -12.42 -7.23
CA VAL A 124 -11.41 -11.17 -7.07
C VAL A 124 -10.12 -11.53 -6.32
N ASP A 125 -8.98 -11.10 -6.86
CA ASP A 125 -7.71 -11.21 -6.16
C ASP A 125 -7.70 -10.17 -5.03
N GLU A 126 -7.79 -10.65 -3.79
CA GLU A 126 -7.82 -9.82 -2.59
C GLU A 126 -6.44 -9.65 -1.94
N SER A 127 -5.37 -10.04 -2.64
CA SER A 127 -3.99 -9.93 -2.16
C SER A 127 -3.55 -8.52 -1.76
N PHE A 128 -4.25 -7.50 -2.25
CA PHE A 128 -4.04 -6.12 -1.82
C PHE A 128 -4.40 -5.90 -0.33
N LEU A 129 -5.09 -6.82 0.34
CA LEU A 129 -5.40 -6.75 1.77
C LEU A 129 -4.30 -7.35 2.65
N ASP A 130 -3.56 -8.36 2.16
CA ASP A 130 -2.68 -9.22 2.96
C ASP A 130 -1.72 -8.44 3.88
N LEU A 131 -1.06 -7.40 3.35
CA LEU A 131 -0.08 -6.62 4.11
C LEU A 131 -0.70 -6.01 5.37
N ALA A 132 -1.90 -5.44 5.27
CA ALA A 132 -2.55 -4.82 6.41
C ALA A 132 -3.05 -5.83 7.42
N GLU A 133 -3.45 -7.03 6.97
CA GLU A 133 -3.85 -8.11 7.88
C GLU A 133 -2.65 -8.56 8.71
N ILE A 134 -1.55 -8.87 8.05
CA ILE A 134 -0.33 -9.32 8.72
C ILE A 134 0.23 -8.24 9.64
N LEU A 135 0.32 -6.99 9.18
CA LEU A 135 0.81 -5.88 10.00
C LEU A 135 -0.08 -5.60 11.22
N HIS A 136 -1.39 -5.83 11.13
CA HIS A 136 -2.27 -5.68 12.29
C HIS A 136 -1.94 -6.66 13.40
N ASP A 137 -1.56 -7.88 13.02
CA ASP A 137 -1.24 -8.96 13.95
C ASP A 137 0.17 -8.80 14.54
N VAL A 138 1.14 -8.34 13.75
CA VAL A 138 2.55 -8.29 14.18
C VAL A 138 3.03 -6.92 14.66
N ALA A 139 2.41 -5.82 14.24
CA ALA A 139 2.87 -4.46 14.49
C ALA A 139 1.91 -3.68 15.39
N LEU A 140 2.31 -3.46 16.64
CA LEU A 140 1.54 -2.70 17.62
C LEU A 140 1.19 -1.25 17.21
N PRO A 141 2.00 -0.50 16.45
CA PRO A 141 1.58 0.84 16.00
C PRO A 141 0.65 0.81 14.77
N PHE A 142 0.38 -0.36 14.17
CA PHE A 142 -0.39 -0.46 12.93
C PHE A 142 -1.91 -0.57 13.16
N SER A 143 -2.70 0.14 12.37
CA SER A 143 -4.16 0.15 12.43
C SER A 143 -4.79 -0.28 11.10
N LYS A 144 -5.29 -1.52 11.05
CA LYS A 144 -6.10 -2.02 9.92
C LYS A 144 -7.36 -1.18 9.72
N HIS A 145 -7.99 -0.74 10.82
CA HIS A 145 -9.20 0.07 10.80
C HIS A 145 -9.00 1.45 10.17
N ALA A 146 -7.81 2.04 10.31
CA ALA A 146 -7.46 3.31 9.69
C ALA A 146 -7.04 3.16 8.21
N SER A 147 -6.83 1.92 7.73
CA SER A 147 -6.41 1.67 6.36
C SER A 147 -7.58 1.82 5.38
N ASP A 148 -7.33 2.39 4.20
CA ASP A 148 -8.36 2.62 3.17
C ASP A 148 -7.88 2.15 1.79
N TYR A 149 -8.79 1.56 1.03
CA TYR A 149 -8.52 0.98 -0.28
C TYR A 149 -9.26 1.69 -1.41
N SER A 150 -9.94 2.79 -1.09
CA SER A 150 -10.64 3.60 -2.09
C SER A 150 -9.66 4.24 -3.07
N VAL A 151 -10.04 4.25 -4.36
CA VAL A 151 -9.31 4.98 -5.40
C VAL A 151 -10.17 6.14 -5.88
N CYS A 152 -9.87 7.33 -5.36
CA CYS A 152 -10.53 8.58 -5.72
C CYS A 152 -9.86 9.24 -6.95
N ARG A 153 -10.63 10.02 -7.72
CA ARG A 153 -10.13 10.74 -8.91
C ARG A 153 -8.93 11.63 -8.62
N VAL A 154 -8.95 12.35 -7.50
CA VAL A 154 -7.86 13.24 -7.08
C VAL A 154 -6.55 12.53 -6.72
N LYS A 155 -6.59 11.20 -6.53
CA LYS A 155 -5.43 10.37 -6.21
C LYS A 155 -4.90 9.60 -7.42
N GLU A 156 -5.45 9.80 -8.61
CA GLU A 156 -5.09 9.01 -9.79
C GLU A 156 -3.63 9.16 -10.22
N THR A 157 -3.00 10.28 -9.84
CA THR A 157 -1.62 10.61 -10.18
C THR A 157 -0.62 10.32 -9.06
N THR A 158 -1.04 9.66 -7.98
CA THR A 158 -0.13 9.23 -6.90
C THR A 158 0.64 7.97 -7.30
N GLY A 159 1.81 7.76 -6.70
CA GLY A 159 2.68 6.64 -7.02
C GLY A 159 1.97 5.30 -6.87
N ARG A 160 1.31 5.08 -5.74
CA ARG A 160 0.50 3.89 -5.48
C ARG A 160 -0.48 3.57 -6.61
N VAL A 161 -1.28 4.54 -7.06
CA VAL A 161 -2.34 4.30 -8.05
C VAL A 161 -1.76 4.13 -9.45
N VAL A 162 -0.73 4.91 -9.80
CA VAL A 162 -0.03 4.78 -11.07
C VAL A 162 0.65 3.41 -11.17
N VAL A 163 1.35 2.98 -10.13
CA VAL A 163 2.05 1.71 -10.12
C VAL A 163 1.10 0.52 -10.20
N TRP A 164 -0.02 0.60 -9.46
CA TRP A 164 -1.09 -0.38 -9.55
C TRP A 164 -1.67 -0.48 -10.96
N ARG A 165 -2.06 0.65 -11.58
CA ARG A 165 -2.73 0.67 -12.89
C ARG A 165 -1.80 0.37 -14.07
N GLN A 166 -0.61 0.97 -14.09
CA GLN A 166 0.28 0.91 -15.25
C GLN A 166 1.19 -0.31 -15.26
N PHE A 167 1.54 -0.85 -14.08
CA PHE A 167 2.45 -1.99 -13.96
C PHE A 167 1.78 -3.24 -13.38
N GLY A 168 0.48 -3.20 -13.08
CA GLY A 168 -0.28 -4.38 -12.63
C GLY A 168 0.08 -4.85 -11.22
N VAL A 169 0.71 -4.01 -10.40
CA VAL A 169 1.17 -4.38 -9.06
C VAL A 169 -0.01 -4.37 -8.08
N MET A 170 -0.56 -5.54 -7.76
CA MET A 170 -1.71 -5.69 -6.85
C MET A 170 -1.43 -5.14 -5.45
N ARG A 171 -0.26 -5.48 -4.91
CA ARG A 171 0.22 -5.04 -3.60
C ARG A 171 0.91 -3.68 -3.71
N SER A 172 0.16 -2.67 -4.14
CA SER A 172 0.66 -1.30 -4.26
C SER A 172 0.06 -0.43 -3.14
N TYR A 173 0.92 0.09 -2.28
CA TYR A 173 0.53 0.79 -1.05
C TYR A 173 1.17 2.17 -0.93
N THR A 174 0.48 3.04 -0.22
CA THR A 174 1.09 4.15 0.52
C THR A 174 1.03 3.77 2.00
N LEU A 175 2.17 3.69 2.69
CA LEU A 175 2.22 3.50 4.15
C LEU A 175 2.34 4.87 4.81
N GLU A 176 1.38 5.20 5.66
CA GLU A 176 1.25 6.49 6.31
C GLU A 176 1.61 6.37 7.79
N ALA A 177 2.59 7.15 8.25
CA ALA A 177 2.96 7.23 9.65
C ALA A 177 2.47 8.55 10.28
N THR A 178 1.65 8.44 11.32
CA THR A 178 1.12 9.57 12.10
C THR A 178 2.16 10.56 12.61
N TYR A 179 1.84 11.86 12.57
CA TYR A 179 2.50 12.91 13.36
C TYR A 179 1.82 13.15 14.71
N CYS A 180 0.57 12.71 14.86
CA CYS A 180 -0.26 12.95 16.03
C CYS A 180 -0.03 11.94 17.16
N GLY A 181 0.79 10.91 16.94
CA GLY A 181 1.00 9.80 17.88
C GLY A 181 0.08 8.60 17.63
N THR A 182 0.28 7.56 18.45
CA THR A 182 -0.45 6.30 18.42
C THR A 182 -1.65 6.34 19.36
N THR A 183 -2.62 5.46 19.13
CA THR A 183 -3.75 5.22 20.04
C THR A 183 -3.41 4.20 21.12
N ARG A 184 -2.47 3.30 20.84
CA ARG A 184 -1.97 2.27 21.77
C ARG A 184 -0.62 2.67 22.34
N ASN A 185 -0.29 2.13 23.52
CA ASN A 185 1.06 2.27 24.07
C ASN A 185 2.02 1.30 23.39
N CYS A 186 2.90 1.84 22.55
CA CYS A 186 3.92 1.14 21.77
C CYS A 186 5.35 1.36 22.29
N TRP A 187 5.55 1.96 23.47
CA TRP A 187 6.88 2.09 24.08
C TRP A 187 7.22 0.78 24.80
N GLY A 188 8.23 0.05 24.30
CA GLY A 188 8.61 -1.31 24.73
C GLY A 188 9.13 -1.48 26.17
N TYR A 189 8.77 -0.60 27.11
CA TYR A 189 9.21 -0.63 28.51
C TYR A 189 8.09 -0.41 29.54
N ALA A 190 6.85 -0.16 29.14
CA ALA A 190 5.77 -0.06 30.10
C ALA A 190 5.40 -1.47 30.58
N ASN A 191 5.63 -1.74 31.87
CA ASN A 191 5.10 -2.91 32.54
C ASN A 191 3.62 -3.06 32.16
N ALA A 192 3.21 -4.26 31.77
CA ALA A 192 1.82 -4.60 31.40
C ALA A 192 0.77 -4.28 32.51
N SER A 193 1.23 -3.82 33.68
CA SER A 193 0.42 -3.38 34.81
C SER A 193 0.09 -1.88 34.83
N ASP A 194 0.73 -1.05 34.01
CA ASP A 194 0.47 0.40 33.87
C ASP A 194 -0.32 0.72 32.59
N ASP A 195 -1.13 -0.25 32.16
CA ASP A 195 -2.03 -0.13 31.01
C ASP A 195 -3.22 0.77 31.33
N ASN A 196 -2.99 2.07 31.37
CA ASN A 196 -4.05 3.06 31.23
C ASN A 196 -4.50 3.20 29.76
N GLY A 197 -4.04 2.34 28.84
CA GLY A 197 -4.44 2.35 27.42
C GLY A 197 -4.17 3.67 26.69
N ALA A 198 -3.36 4.56 27.28
CA ALA A 198 -3.15 5.90 26.75
C ALA A 198 -2.09 5.85 25.64
N GLY A 199 -2.52 6.17 24.42
CA GLY A 199 -1.62 6.38 23.30
C GLY A 199 -0.55 7.45 23.55
N HIS A 200 0.55 7.43 22.81
CA HIS A 200 1.70 8.31 23.03
C HIS A 200 2.14 9.02 21.74
N GLN A 201 3.03 10.01 21.87
CA GLN A 201 3.68 10.64 20.72
C GLN A 201 4.56 9.64 19.97
N ILE A 202 4.63 9.79 18.64
CA ILE A 202 5.51 8.96 17.84
C ILE A 202 6.97 9.36 18.07
N SER A 203 7.86 8.40 18.13
CA SER A 203 9.30 8.59 18.26
C SER A 203 10.00 7.92 17.07
N PRO A 204 11.25 8.33 16.75
CA PRO A 204 12.03 7.67 15.72
C PRO A 204 12.17 6.15 15.93
N CYS A 205 12.29 5.66 17.17
CA CYS A 205 12.42 4.23 17.43
C CYS A 205 11.18 3.43 17.00
N ILE A 206 9.96 3.97 17.18
CA ILE A 206 8.74 3.31 16.69
C ILE A 206 8.73 3.21 15.17
N LEU A 207 9.24 4.23 14.46
CA LEU A 207 9.35 4.22 13.00
C LEU A 207 10.41 3.22 12.50
N GLU A 208 11.46 3.00 13.30
CA GLU A 208 12.48 1.98 13.04
C GLU A 208 11.94 0.58 13.27
N ASP A 209 11.25 0.37 14.39
CA ASP A 209 10.55 -0.87 14.71
C ASP A 209 9.53 -1.22 13.62
N MET A 210 8.82 -0.22 13.08
CA MET A 210 7.93 -0.41 11.93
C MET A 210 8.67 -0.94 10.70
N GLY A 211 9.92 -0.51 10.47
CA GLY A 211 10.79 -1.10 9.45
C GLY A 211 11.08 -2.57 9.71
N SER A 212 11.36 -2.95 10.96
CA SER A 212 11.51 -4.35 11.36
C SER A 212 10.22 -5.16 11.19
N TYR A 213 9.07 -4.59 11.54
CA TYR A 213 7.76 -5.22 11.35
C TYR A 213 7.42 -5.46 9.88
N LEU A 214 7.83 -4.56 8.97
CA LEU A 214 7.70 -4.80 7.53
C LEU A 214 8.49 -6.03 7.09
N CYS A 215 9.72 -6.24 7.58
CA CYS A 215 10.47 -7.46 7.28
C CYS A 215 9.75 -8.73 7.77
N LYS A 216 9.19 -8.70 8.99
CA LYS A 216 8.34 -9.78 9.53
C LYS A 216 7.12 -10.02 8.65
N ALA A 217 6.45 -8.96 8.20
CA ALA A 217 5.29 -9.09 7.33
C ALA A 217 5.64 -9.69 5.98
N PHE A 218 6.77 -9.30 5.38
CA PHE A 218 7.24 -9.88 4.12
C PHE A 218 7.62 -11.36 4.24
N LEU A 219 8.08 -11.82 5.41
CA LEU A 219 8.33 -13.24 5.66
C LEU A 219 7.04 -14.07 5.65
N GLN A 220 5.93 -13.50 6.10
CA GLN A 220 4.62 -14.15 6.11
C GLN A 220 3.89 -14.03 4.76
N LEU A 221 4.20 -13.00 3.98
CA LEU A 221 3.83 -12.89 2.58
C LEU A 221 4.69 -13.85 1.75
N ASP A 222 4.39 -15.15 1.77
CA ASP A 222 5.09 -16.12 0.91
C ASP A 222 4.66 -15.93 -0.55
N PRO A 223 5.54 -15.49 -1.46
CA PRO A 223 5.17 -15.30 -2.85
C PRO A 223 4.95 -16.62 -3.62
N ALA A 224 5.34 -17.76 -3.04
CA ALA A 224 5.08 -19.09 -3.58
C ALA A 224 3.74 -19.68 -3.12
N SER A 225 3.12 -19.12 -2.07
CA SER A 225 1.89 -19.67 -1.46
C SER A 225 0.63 -19.59 -2.34
N ASN A 226 0.65 -18.86 -3.47
CA ASN A 226 -0.53 -18.61 -4.31
C ASN A 226 -0.35 -18.86 -5.83
N TYR A 227 0.58 -19.72 -6.27
CA TYR A 227 0.66 -20.08 -7.71
C TYR A 227 -0.20 -21.32 -8.04
N THR A 228 -1.48 -21.13 -8.35
CA THR A 228 -2.19 -22.10 -9.21
C THR A 228 -1.84 -21.75 -10.65
N ALA A 229 -0.90 -22.49 -11.24
CA ALA A 229 -0.61 -22.36 -12.66
C ALA A 229 -1.90 -22.58 -13.47
N PRO A 230 -2.19 -21.79 -14.53
CA PRO A 230 -3.30 -22.12 -15.40
C PRO A 230 -3.04 -23.51 -15.99
N PRO A 231 -4.04 -24.42 -16.03
CA PRO A 231 -3.84 -25.75 -16.60
C PRO A 231 -3.45 -25.60 -18.08
N PRO A 232 -2.49 -26.40 -18.57
CA PRO A 232 -2.12 -26.38 -19.97
C PRO A 232 -3.34 -26.77 -20.81
N GLY A 233 -3.55 -26.05 -21.91
CA GLY A 233 -4.73 -26.16 -22.76
C GLY A 233 -5.11 -27.61 -23.08
N GLY A 234 -6.39 -27.92 -22.89
CA GLY A 234 -6.98 -29.20 -23.23
C GLY A 234 -8.45 -29.00 -23.56
N SER A 235 -8.74 -28.86 -24.84
CA SER A 235 -10.08 -28.94 -25.41
C SER A 235 -10.84 -30.16 -24.90
N LYS A 236 -12.08 -29.97 -24.43
CA LYS A 236 -13.24 -30.80 -24.82
C LYS A 236 -14.55 -30.18 -24.33
N LEU A 237 -15.36 -29.86 -25.34
CA LEU A 237 -16.78 -29.55 -25.28
C LEU A 237 -17.53 -30.64 -24.49
N ALA A 238 -18.32 -30.26 -23.49
CA ALA A 238 -19.36 -31.11 -22.94
C ALA A 238 -20.57 -30.26 -22.54
N THR A 239 -21.52 -30.20 -23.45
CA THR A 239 -22.89 -29.72 -23.25
C THR A 239 -23.55 -30.41 -22.05
N ARG A 240 -24.19 -29.65 -21.14
CA ARG A 240 -25.25 -30.21 -20.31
C ARG A 240 -26.44 -29.25 -20.16
N ARG A 241 -27.56 -29.84 -20.57
CA ARG A 241 -28.93 -29.34 -20.68
C ARG A 241 -29.45 -28.69 -19.39
N GLU A 242 -30.15 -27.58 -19.55
CA GLU A 242 -31.09 -27.03 -18.58
C GLU A 242 -32.26 -27.99 -18.37
N ASN A 243 -32.80 -28.02 -17.15
CA ASN A 243 -34.21 -28.37 -16.93
C ASN A 243 -34.80 -27.45 -15.84
N PRO A 244 -36.01 -26.91 -16.04
CA PRO A 244 -36.56 -25.81 -15.23
C PRO A 244 -37.61 -26.31 -14.23
N SER A 245 -37.48 -25.94 -12.95
CA SER A 245 -38.60 -26.02 -12.00
C SER A 245 -38.30 -25.24 -10.72
N ASN A 246 -38.76 -23.99 -10.66
CA ASN A 246 -39.61 -23.46 -9.58
C ASN A 246 -39.72 -21.94 -9.71
N LEU A 247 -40.72 -21.51 -10.47
CA LEU A 247 -41.35 -20.20 -10.36
C LEU A 247 -42.59 -20.31 -9.47
N LYS A 248 -42.92 -19.21 -8.79
CA LYS A 248 -43.97 -18.95 -7.78
C LYS A 248 -43.36 -19.08 -6.38
N GLU A 249 -43.12 -17.99 -5.67
CA GLU A 249 -44.07 -17.07 -5.03
C GLU A 249 -43.18 -16.02 -4.32
N LYS A 250 -43.34 -14.69 -4.30
CA LYS A 250 -44.47 -13.80 -4.07
C LYS A 250 -44.06 -12.38 -4.53
N ARG A 251 -44.96 -11.67 -5.22
CA ARG A 251 -45.14 -10.21 -5.08
C ARG A 251 -46.06 -10.04 -3.84
N LYS A 252 -46.04 -8.99 -3.01
CA LYS A 252 -46.06 -7.55 -3.29
C LYS A 252 -46.17 -6.83 -1.91
N VAL A 253 -46.05 -5.49 -1.91
CA VAL A 253 -46.50 -4.50 -0.86
C VAL A 253 -45.45 -4.24 0.25
N ASP A 254 -45.04 -3.02 0.62
CA ASP A 254 -45.30 -1.65 0.16
C ASP A 254 -44.19 -0.67 0.57
N GLU A 255 -44.33 0.53 0.02
CA GLU A 255 -43.62 1.81 0.11
C GLU A 255 -43.10 2.34 1.47
N GLY A 256 -42.05 3.16 1.38
CA GLY A 256 -41.90 4.38 2.20
C GLY A 256 -40.61 4.50 3.01
N LYS A 257 -39.64 5.30 2.53
CA LYS A 257 -39.04 6.46 3.25
C LYS A 257 -37.74 7.00 2.60
N THR A 258 -37.88 8.21 2.08
CA THR A 258 -36.96 9.39 2.17
C THR A 258 -35.45 9.21 1.98
N ARG A 259 -34.98 9.88 0.90
CA ARG A 259 -33.60 10.33 0.62
C ARG A 259 -32.95 11.03 1.82
N ALA A 260 -31.70 10.68 2.11
CA ALA A 260 -30.76 11.52 2.85
C ALA A 260 -29.58 11.89 1.92
N HIS A 261 -29.33 13.18 1.76
CA HIS A 261 -28.13 13.73 1.12
C HIS A 261 -26.92 13.60 2.06
N PRO A 262 -25.69 13.38 1.56
CA PRO A 262 -24.49 13.50 2.38
C PRO A 262 -24.11 14.98 2.58
N PRO A 263 -23.55 15.36 3.74
CA PRO A 263 -23.20 16.75 4.01
C PRO A 263 -21.94 17.19 3.26
N SER A 264 -22.00 18.44 2.83
CA SER A 264 -20.99 19.21 2.12
C SER A 264 -19.69 19.40 2.92
N CYS A 265 -18.57 19.24 2.23
CA CYS A 265 -17.22 19.60 2.68
C CYS A 265 -17.11 21.12 2.83
N THR A 266 -16.94 21.62 4.06
CA THR A 266 -16.57 23.01 4.32
C THR A 266 -15.06 23.12 4.58
N LYS A 267 -14.49 24.13 3.91
CA LYS A 267 -13.12 24.66 4.01
C LYS A 267 -12.74 24.94 5.46
N TYR A 268 -11.45 24.85 5.80
CA TYR A 268 -10.81 25.79 6.72
C TYR A 268 -9.33 25.96 6.44
N ASP A 269 -8.92 27.20 6.70
CA ASP A 269 -7.68 27.88 6.41
C ASP A 269 -6.51 27.49 7.34
N ASP A 270 -5.38 28.05 6.93
CA ASP A 270 -4.00 27.97 7.41
C ASP A 270 -3.78 28.45 8.86
N GLU A 271 -2.54 28.23 9.33
CA GLU A 271 -1.87 28.69 10.55
C GLU A 271 -1.80 27.72 11.74
N SER A 272 -0.72 26.94 11.77
CA SER A 272 0.08 26.78 12.99
C SER A 272 1.53 26.43 12.66
N ARG A 273 2.43 27.39 12.97
CA ARG A 273 3.89 27.21 12.98
C ARG A 273 4.26 26.29 14.15
N GLY A 274 4.42 25.01 13.88
CA GLY A 274 5.21 24.08 14.68
C GLY A 274 6.35 23.55 13.82
N ASN A 275 7.53 23.34 14.40
CA ASN A 275 8.61 22.60 13.74
C ASN A 275 8.11 21.18 13.43
N LEU A 276 7.54 21.00 12.25
CA LEU A 276 7.05 19.73 11.74
C LEU A 276 8.21 19.00 11.07
N VAL A 277 8.36 17.74 11.46
CA VAL A 277 9.32 16.78 10.90
C VAL A 277 9.12 16.72 9.39
N ASN A 278 10.21 16.85 8.63
CA ASN A 278 10.21 16.84 7.17
C ASN A 278 9.57 15.54 6.63
N ASP A 279 8.66 15.62 5.66
CA ASP A 279 8.14 14.44 4.95
C ASP A 279 9.31 13.75 4.23
N PHE A 280 9.54 12.46 4.52
CA PHE A 280 10.48 11.64 3.78
C PHE A 280 9.72 10.83 2.72
N ASP A 281 9.44 11.41 1.55
CA ASP A 281 8.94 10.63 0.42
C ASP A 281 9.97 9.55 0.08
N THR A 282 9.63 8.29 0.31
CA THR A 282 10.57 7.16 0.17
C THR A 282 9.84 6.01 -0.49
N VAL A 283 10.48 5.34 -1.45
CA VAL A 283 9.87 4.18 -2.11
C VAL A 283 10.64 2.91 -1.79
N LEU A 284 9.89 1.90 -1.38
CA LEU A 284 10.32 0.54 -1.22
C LEU A 284 9.60 -0.32 -2.27
N THR A 285 10.36 -1.12 -2.99
CA THR A 285 9.81 -2.08 -3.95
C THR A 285 10.47 -3.42 -3.70
N THR A 286 9.69 -4.51 -3.65
CA THR A 286 10.25 -5.85 -3.54
C THR A 286 9.71 -6.76 -4.64
N PHE A 287 10.56 -7.68 -5.08
CA PHE A 287 10.32 -8.57 -6.19
C PHE A 287 10.45 -10.00 -5.69
N SER A 288 9.47 -10.85 -5.96
CA SER A 288 9.59 -12.28 -5.69
C SER A 288 10.63 -12.87 -6.62
N LYS A 289 11.55 -13.67 -6.08
CA LYS A 289 12.43 -14.51 -6.90
C LYS A 289 11.62 -15.71 -7.39
N SER A 290 10.91 -15.58 -8.51
CA SER A 290 10.23 -16.71 -9.14
C SER A 290 11.23 -17.56 -9.95
N LYS A 291 11.36 -18.82 -9.52
CA LYS A 291 12.02 -20.01 -10.11
C LYS A 291 13.33 -19.75 -10.88
N GLN A 292 14.46 -19.99 -10.22
CA GLN A 292 15.61 -20.56 -10.92
C GLN A 292 15.10 -21.77 -11.71
N LYS A 293 15.04 -21.66 -13.03
CA LYS A 293 14.99 -22.83 -13.91
C LYS A 293 16.25 -23.64 -13.56
N GLN A 294 16.06 -24.76 -12.86
CA GLN A 294 17.02 -25.86 -12.90
C GLN A 294 17.13 -26.35 -14.34
#